data_AF-A0A1Y0EEN9-F1
#
_entry.id   AF-A0A1Y0EEN9-F1
#
_cell.length_a   1.000
_cell.length_b   1.000
_cell.length_c   1.000
_cell.angle_alpha   90.00
_cell.angle_beta   90.00
_cell.angle_gamma   90.00
#
_symmetry.space_group_name_H-M   'P 1'
#
loop_
_entity.id
_entity.type
_entity.pdbx_description
1 polymer ?
#
loop_
_entity_poly.entity_id
_entity_poly.type
_entity_poly.pdbx_seq_one_letter_code
_entity_poly.pdbx_strand_id
1 'polypeptide(L)'
;MSIPLPFRKPSARDRVRQEWIEERRREARMVVADMVHHSDYLVRLACNVLVQHGESPEEREDARILLVVLDAKTPGRLPAPDREGRS
;
A
#
# COMPACT_ATOMS: atom_id res chain seq x y z
N MET A 1 -3.65 41.31 -12.35
CA MET A 1 -4.08 40.30 -13.35
C MET A 1 -3.00 40.23 -14.43
N SER A 2 -2.04 39.31 -14.34
CA SER A 2 -0.97 39.18 -15.34
C SER A 2 -1.46 38.35 -16.53
N ILE A 3 -1.51 38.99 -17.69
CA ILE A 3 -1.93 38.39 -18.97
C ILE A 3 -0.82 37.42 -19.41
N PRO A 4 -1.12 36.15 -19.76
CA PRO A 4 -0.10 35.24 -20.26
C PRO A 4 0.35 35.71 -21.65
N LEU A 5 1.65 35.95 -21.83
CA LEU A 5 2.21 36.33 -23.13
C LEU A 5 2.13 35.14 -24.11
N PRO A 6 1.61 35.34 -25.33
CA PRO A 6 1.16 34.25 -26.20
C PRO A 6 2.25 33.33 -26.77
N PHE A 7 3.55 33.55 -26.49
CA PHE A 7 4.63 32.83 -27.16
C PHE A 7 5.83 32.49 -26.28
N ARG A 8 5.65 32.26 -24.97
CA ARG A 8 6.77 31.71 -24.19
C ARG A 8 6.97 30.24 -24.55
N LYS A 9 7.84 29.98 -25.53
CA LYS A 9 8.30 28.64 -25.86
C LYS A 9 8.87 28.00 -24.58
N PRO A 10 8.46 26.77 -24.22
CA PRO A 10 9.00 26.08 -23.06
C PRO A 10 10.52 26.07 -23.17
N SER A 11 11.20 26.65 -22.18
CA SER A 11 12.65 26.60 -22.16
C SER A 11 13.10 25.14 -21.94
N ALA A 12 14.34 24.83 -22.29
CA ALA A 12 14.92 23.52 -21.97
C ALA A 12 14.78 23.19 -20.46
N ARG A 13 14.87 24.21 -19.60
CA ARG A 13 14.66 24.08 -18.15
C ARG A 13 13.21 23.73 -17.79
N ASP A 14 12.23 24.30 -18.49
CA ASP A 14 10.82 23.97 -18.25
C ASP A 14 10.51 22.54 -18.65
N ARG A 15 11.11 22.04 -19.74
CA ARG A 15 10.99 20.64 -20.18
C ARG A 15 11.58 19.67 -19.16
N VAL A 16 12.82 19.90 -18.73
CA VAL A 16 13.47 19.09 -17.67
C VAL A 16 12.64 19.10 -16.38
N ARG A 17 12.04 20.25 -16.02
CA ARG A 17 11.15 20.33 -14.87
C ARG A 17 9.90 19.49 -15.04
N GLN A 18 9.26 19.51 -16.21
CA GLN A 18 8.08 18.69 -16.47
C GLN A 18 8.41 17.21 -16.43
N GLU A 19 9.51 16.78 -17.06
CA GLU A 19 9.98 15.40 -17.02
C GLU A 19 10.22 14.91 -15.58
N TRP A 20 10.85 15.74 -14.75
CA TRP A 20 11.04 15.42 -13.33
C TRP A 20 9.71 15.31 -12.56
N ILE A 21 8.75 16.19 -12.81
CA ILE A 21 7.41 16.15 -12.20
C ILE A 21 6.67 14.88 -12.63
N GLU A 22 6.72 14.54 -13.92
CA GLU A 22 6.08 13.35 -14.47
C GLU A 22 6.66 12.07 -13.87
N GLU A 23 7.98 11.98 -13.75
CA GLU A 23 8.63 10.82 -13.13
C GLU A 23 8.24 10.67 -11.65
N ARG A 24 8.26 11.76 -10.86
CA ARG A 24 7.82 11.71 -9.46
C ARG A 24 6.35 11.33 -9.32
N ARG A 25 5.49 11.80 -10.23
CA ARG A 25 4.07 11.39 -10.26
C ARG A 25 3.92 9.92 -10.61
N ARG A 26 4.70 9.41 -11.55
CA ARG A 26 4.72 7.99 -11.91
C ARG A 26 5.13 7.13 -10.71
N GLU A 27 6.21 7.50 -10.05
CA GLU A 27 6.69 6.84 -8.83
C GLU A 27 5.62 6.83 -7.73
N ALA A 28 5.03 8.00 -7.42
CA ALA A 28 3.96 8.10 -6.43
C ALA A 28 2.74 7.22 -6.77
N ARG A 29 2.35 7.14 -8.04
CA ARG A 29 1.26 6.25 -8.48
C ARG A 29 1.61 4.78 -8.30
N MET A 30 2.86 4.37 -8.56
CA MET A 30 3.27 2.99 -8.30
C MET A 30 3.23 2.66 -6.82
N VAL A 31 3.71 3.55 -5.94
CA VAL A 31 3.65 3.36 -4.48
C VAL A 31 2.20 3.26 -3.99
N VAL A 32 1.31 4.13 -4.47
CA VAL A 32 -0.11 4.06 -4.12
C VAL A 32 -0.75 2.77 -4.64
N ALA A 33 -0.44 2.38 -5.88
CA ALA A 33 -0.93 1.12 -6.43
C ALA A 33 -0.45 -0.07 -5.59
N ASP A 34 0.84 -0.11 -5.24
CA ASP A 34 1.43 -1.14 -4.38
C ASP A 34 0.76 -1.18 -3.00
N MET A 35 0.57 -0.02 -2.37
CA MET A 35 -0.13 0.11 -1.09
C MET A 35 -1.59 -0.34 -1.15
N VAL A 36 -2.31 -0.04 -2.23
CA VAL A 36 -3.69 -0.50 -2.44
C VAL A 36 -3.74 -2.00 -2.71
N HIS A 37 -2.81 -2.56 -3.48
CA HIS A 37 -2.71 -3.99 -3.71
C HIS A 37 -2.31 -4.76 -2.44
N HIS A 38 -1.60 -4.10 -1.52
CA HIS A 38 -1.21 -4.63 -0.22
C HIS A 38 -2.05 -4.09 0.94
N SER A 39 -3.27 -3.59 0.69
CA SER A 39 -4.16 -3.06 1.74
C SER A 39 -4.36 -4.08 2.86
N ASP A 40 -4.43 -5.36 2.51
CA ASP A 40 -4.58 -6.46 3.45
C ASP A 40 -3.43 -6.51 4.46
N TYR A 41 -2.21 -6.10 4.09
CA TYR A 41 -1.06 -6.08 5.01
C TYR A 41 -1.25 -5.06 6.14
N LEU A 42 -1.63 -3.82 5.83
CA LEU A 42 -1.85 -2.79 6.84
C LEU A 42 -3.05 -3.13 7.73
N VAL A 43 -4.10 -3.70 7.14
CA VAL A 43 -5.28 -4.14 7.90
C VAL A 43 -4.90 -5.31 8.82
N ARG A 44 -4.13 -6.30 8.34
CA ARG A 44 -3.62 -7.40 9.18
C ARG A 44 -2.75 -6.88 10.33
N LEU A 45 -1.89 -5.89 10.08
CA LEU A 45 -1.06 -5.30 11.13
C LEU A 45 -1.93 -4.63 12.21
N ALA A 46 -2.93 -3.85 11.80
CA ALA A 46 -3.88 -3.23 12.72
C ALA A 46 -4.64 -4.30 13.53
N CYS A 47 -5.15 -5.35 12.89
CA CYS A 47 -5.81 -6.44 13.59
C CYS A 47 -4.88 -7.14 14.59
N ASN A 48 -3.62 -7.40 14.24
CA ASN A 48 -2.66 -7.98 15.18
C ASN A 48 -2.43 -7.11 16.42
N VAL A 49 -2.37 -5.78 16.25
CA VAL A 49 -2.30 -4.84 17.37
C VAL A 49 -3.58 -4.91 18.22
N LEU A 50 -4.75 -4.93 17.60
CA LEU A 50 -6.03 -5.03 18.31
C LEU A 50 -6.20 -6.35 19.06
N VAL A 51 -5.75 -7.48 18.49
CA VAL A 51 -5.77 -8.78 19.19
C VAL A 51 -4.93 -8.74 20.46
N GLN A 52 -3.78 -8.05 20.44
CA GLN A 52 -2.86 -7.97 21.57
C GLN A 52 -3.24 -6.88 22.59
N HIS A 53 -3.80 -5.76 22.11
CA HIS A 53 -3.92 -4.52 22.90
C HIS A 53 -5.31 -3.90 22.90
N GLY A 54 -6.29 -4.45 22.18
CA GLY A 54 -7.68 -3.97 22.16
C GLY A 54 -8.24 -3.90 23.58
N GLU A 55 -9.13 -2.95 23.86
CA GLU A 55 -9.58 -2.69 25.22
C GLU A 55 -10.59 -3.75 25.68
N SER A 56 -11.51 -4.12 24.78
CA SER A 56 -12.59 -5.06 25.06
C SER A 56 -12.31 -6.48 24.55
N PRO A 57 -12.86 -7.52 25.20
CA PRO A 57 -12.79 -8.89 24.68
C PRO A 57 -13.45 -9.05 23.31
N GLU A 58 -14.53 -8.31 23.06
CA GLU A 58 -15.29 -8.31 21.80
C GLU A 58 -14.45 -7.76 20.66
N GLU A 59 -13.80 -6.61 20.86
CA GLU A 59 -12.88 -6.02 19.88
C GLU A 59 -11.71 -6.96 19.52
N ARG A 60 -11.15 -7.66 20.52
CA ARG A 60 -10.09 -8.64 20.30
C ARG A 60 -10.58 -9.85 19.50
N GLU A 61 -11.81 -10.28 19.70
CA GLU A 61 -12.41 -11.41 18.98
C GLU A 61 -12.76 -11.02 17.54
N ASP A 62 -13.38 -9.87 17.34
CA ASP A 62 -13.66 -9.32 16.01
C ASP A 62 -12.38 -9.17 15.17
N ALA A 63 -11.29 -8.71 15.80
CA ALA A 63 -9.99 -8.61 15.14
C ALA A 63 -9.41 -9.99 14.73
N ARG A 64 -9.63 -11.05 15.53
CA ARG A 64 -9.22 -12.42 15.17
C ARG A 64 -10.05 -12.95 14.00
N ILE A 65 -11.37 -12.75 14.04
CA ILE A 65 -12.27 -13.17 12.97
C ILE A 65 -11.89 -12.48 11.66
N LEU A 66 -11.61 -11.18 11.70
CA LEU A 66 -11.20 -10.42 10.53
C LEU A 66 -9.86 -10.89 9.96
N LEU A 67 -8.89 -11.29 10.79
CA LEU A 67 -7.63 -11.89 10.33
C LEU A 67 -7.87 -13.17 9.53
N VAL A 68 -8.76 -14.07 10.01
CA VAL A 68 -9.13 -15.29 9.30
C VAL A 68 -9.74 -14.99 7.93
N VAL A 69 -10.61 -13.98 7.86
CA VAL A 69 -11.24 -13.55 6.59
C VAL A 69 -10.20 -12.98 5.62
N LEU A 70 -9.26 -12.17 6.11
CA LEU A 70 -8.18 -11.60 5.28
C LEU A 70 -7.21 -12.67 4.77
N ASP A 71 -6.90 -13.69 5.58
CA ASP A 71 -6.09 -14.84 5.17
C ASP A 71 -6.76 -15.67 4.08
N ALA A 72 -8.08 -15.88 4.18
CA ALA A 72 -8.84 -16.59 3.15
C ALA A 72 -8.94 -15.80 1.82
N LYS A 73 -8.91 -14.46 1.88
CA LYS A 73 -9.05 -13.59 0.70
C LYS A 73 -7.77 -13.51 -0.14
N THR A 74 -6.59 -13.70 0.45
CA THR A 74 -5.31 -13.61 -0.26
C THR A 74 -4.94 -14.98 -0.88
N PRO A 75 -5.15 -15.22 -2.18
CA PRO A 75 -4.81 -16.48 -2.80
C PRO A 75 -3.30 -16.51 -3.01
N GLY A 76 -2.56 -17.24 -2.16
CA GLY A 76 -1.13 -17.48 -2.38
C GLY A 76 -0.23 -17.50 -1.14
N ARG A 77 -0.74 -17.20 0.06
CA ARG A 77 0.05 -17.29 1.30
C ARG A 77 -0.45 -18.42 2.20
N LEU A 78 -0.60 -19.62 1.64
CA LEU A 78 -0.56 -20.82 2.47
C LEU A 78 0.84 -20.90 3.10
N PRO A 79 0.98 -21.14 4.42
CA PRO A 79 2.27 -21.39 5.01
C PRO A 79 2.91 -22.57 4.26
N ALA A 80 4.16 -22.42 3.81
CA ALA A 80 4.90 -23.53 3.23
C ALA A 80 4.86 -24.68 4.25
N PRO A 81 4.46 -25.91 3.85
CA PRO A 81 4.46 -27.03 4.77
C PRO A 81 5.88 -27.22 5.27
N ASP A 82 5.98 -27.32 6.59
CA ASP A 82 7.21 -27.49 7.32
C ASP A 82 8.05 -28.60 6.66
N ARG A 83 9.29 -28.30 6.32
CA ARG A 83 10.24 -29.30 5.81
C ARG A 83 10.81 -30.07 6.98
N GLU A 84 9.95 -30.69 7.76
CA GLU A 84 10.32 -31.71 8.72
C GLU A 84 10.41 -33.04 7.98
N GLY A 85 11.62 -33.58 7.90
CA GLY A 85 11.88 -34.91 7.36
C GLY A 85 12.74 -34.94 6.10
N ARG A 86 14.03 -34.67 6.26
CA ARG A 86 15.02 -35.42 5.49
C ARG A 86 16.15 -35.83 6.43
N SER A 87 16.13 -37.13 6.73
CA SER A 87 17.17 -37.93 7.38
C SER A 87 18.56 -37.72 6.78
#